data_AF-X1VYX6-F1
#
_entry.id   AF-X1VYX6-F1
#
_cell.length_a   1.000
_cell.length_b   1.000
_cell.length_c   1.000
_cell.angle_alpha   90.00
_cell.angle_beta   90.00
_cell.angle_gamma   90.00
#
_symmetry.space_group_name_H-M   'P 1'
#
loop_
_entity.id
_entity.type
_entity.pdbx_description
1 polymer ?
#
loop_
_entity_poly.entity_id
_entity_poly.type
_entity_poly.pdbx_seq_one_letter_code
_entity_poly.pdbx_strand_id
1 'polypeptide(L)'
;LEKYTSAITLSDMEIFVFPELMYSLVLANIMSPIIWQWRQLDCFKKLQGKSSYRKLMRLRQFIMDEFEFNLDLETWGLTSKAKELKRFEKSISHGDIAKSNALFGYHGDKYYFDVDIRRHFGLDKYDSDIIPYWKTETVEAMNAFRLKEGYRTAAGECVSLAALYAAAAFIVCSMPLEDIYMVLTPLHSQNFFDIQDGVLTNNRRLVTKTMWFNGT
;
A
#
# COMPACT_ATOMS: atom_id res chain seq x y z
N LEU A 1 -13.09 1.46 20.83
CA LEU A 1 -13.83 0.36 20.17
C LEU A 1 -13.74 0.49 18.65
N GLU A 2 -14.12 1.65 18.08
CA GLU A 2 -14.09 1.91 16.64
C GLU A 2 -12.74 1.64 15.95
N LYS A 3 -11.63 2.03 16.58
CA LYS A 3 -10.28 1.76 16.07
C LYS A 3 -9.93 0.26 16.08
N TYR A 4 -10.40 -0.49 17.09
CA TYR A 4 -10.16 -1.94 17.19
C TYR A 4 -11.00 -2.73 16.18
N THR A 5 -12.25 -2.32 15.97
CA THR A 5 -13.08 -2.89 14.90
C THR A 5 -12.51 -2.52 13.53
N SER A 6 -11.96 -1.31 13.39
CA SER A 6 -11.34 -0.88 12.14
C SER A 6 -10.06 -1.64 11.79
N ALA A 7 -9.35 -2.20 12.78
CA ALA A 7 -8.22 -3.08 12.52
C ALA A 7 -8.63 -4.43 11.88
N ILE A 8 -9.92 -4.81 11.95
CA ILE A 8 -10.46 -6.05 11.36
C ILE A 8 -10.88 -5.82 9.91
N THR A 9 -11.46 -4.66 9.62
CA THR A 9 -11.95 -4.28 8.28
C THR A 9 -10.89 -3.60 7.42
N LEU A 10 -10.01 -2.79 8.05
CA LEU A 10 -8.78 -2.19 7.56
C LEU A 10 -8.78 -1.79 6.07
N SER A 11 -9.67 -0.88 5.71
CA SER A 11 -9.70 -0.21 4.42
C SER A 11 -8.73 0.96 4.33
N ASP A 12 -8.45 1.42 3.12
CA ASP A 12 -7.72 2.65 2.84
C ASP A 12 -8.35 3.86 3.55
N MET A 13 -9.69 3.87 3.66
CA MET A 13 -10.42 4.88 4.42
C MET A 13 -10.09 4.83 5.92
N GLU A 14 -9.98 3.64 6.50
CA GLU A 14 -9.66 3.49 7.92
C GLU A 14 -8.24 3.91 8.22
N ILE A 15 -7.30 3.67 7.31
CA ILE A 15 -5.92 4.16 7.44
C ILE A 15 -5.86 5.66 7.22
N PHE A 16 -6.70 6.23 6.36
CA PHE A 16 -6.81 7.68 6.25
C PHE A 16 -7.35 8.33 7.54
N VAL A 17 -8.40 7.76 8.15
CA VAL A 17 -9.00 8.29 9.39
C VAL A 17 -8.12 8.00 10.62
N PHE A 18 -7.44 6.84 10.64
CA PHE A 18 -6.59 6.38 11.72
C PHE A 18 -5.21 5.92 11.17
N PRO A 19 -4.30 6.86 10.81
CA PRO A 19 -3.02 6.54 10.16
C PRO A 19 -2.16 5.54 10.91
N GLU A 20 -2.27 5.49 12.23
CA GLU A 20 -1.54 4.54 13.05
C GLU A 20 -1.97 3.08 12.87
N LEU A 21 -3.14 2.82 12.27
CA LEU A 21 -3.54 1.46 11.88
C LEU A 21 -2.63 0.90 10.78
N MET A 22 -1.87 1.74 10.07
CA MET A 22 -0.84 1.29 9.15
C MET A 22 0.19 0.40 9.84
N TYR A 23 0.55 0.72 11.10
CA TYR A 23 1.48 -0.11 11.87
C TYR A 23 0.89 -1.48 12.19
N SER A 24 -0.44 -1.59 12.32
CA SER A 24 -1.10 -2.88 12.49
C SER A 24 -0.96 -3.75 11.23
N LEU A 25 -1.07 -3.16 10.03
CA LEU A 25 -0.85 -3.88 8.76
C LEU A 25 0.61 -4.32 8.62
N VAL A 26 1.56 -3.43 8.92
CA VAL A 26 3.00 -3.77 8.91
C VAL A 26 3.29 -4.89 9.91
N LEU A 27 2.76 -4.81 11.13
CA LEU A 27 2.94 -5.85 12.14
C LEU A 27 2.34 -7.19 11.71
N ALA A 28 1.13 -7.19 11.13
CA ALA A 28 0.52 -8.40 10.59
C ALA A 28 1.42 -9.07 9.54
N ASN A 29 1.99 -8.28 8.62
CA ASN A 29 2.95 -8.78 7.64
C ASN A 29 4.26 -9.26 8.28
N ILE A 30 4.77 -8.58 9.33
CA ILE A 30 5.95 -9.04 10.07
C ILE A 30 5.69 -10.39 10.75
N MET A 31 4.48 -10.61 11.27
CA MET A 31 4.10 -11.86 11.90
C MET A 31 3.81 -12.98 10.89
N SER A 32 3.60 -12.66 9.61
CA SER A 32 3.29 -13.64 8.58
C SER A 32 4.44 -14.60 8.31
N PRO A 33 4.23 -15.93 8.41
CA PRO A 33 5.26 -16.91 8.08
C PRO A 33 5.70 -16.84 6.61
N ILE A 34 4.88 -16.29 5.72
CA ILE A 34 5.17 -16.21 4.28
C ILE A 34 6.44 -15.38 4.05
N ILE A 35 6.54 -14.19 4.65
CA ILE A 35 7.72 -13.33 4.47
C ILE A 35 8.96 -13.95 5.12
N TRP A 36 8.81 -14.61 6.27
CA TRP A 36 9.92 -15.32 6.92
C TRP A 36 10.48 -16.45 6.06
N GLN A 37 9.64 -17.15 5.30
CA GLN A 37 10.09 -18.18 4.35
C GLN A 37 10.96 -17.59 3.24
N TRP A 38 10.80 -16.31 2.89
CA TRP A 38 11.64 -15.67 1.86
C TRP A 38 13.11 -15.64 2.24
N ARG A 39 13.45 -15.63 3.53
CA ARG A 39 14.85 -15.75 4.00
C ARG A 39 15.52 -17.04 3.53
N GLN A 40 14.73 -18.05 3.18
CA GLN A 40 15.21 -19.35 2.71
C GLN A 40 15.36 -19.43 1.19
N LEU A 41 14.90 -18.43 0.43
CA LEU A 41 15.05 -18.40 -1.01
C LEU A 41 16.50 -18.12 -1.39
N ASP A 42 17.00 -18.81 -2.41
CA ASP A 42 18.40 -18.71 -2.86
C ASP A 42 18.83 -17.28 -3.14
N CYS A 43 17.93 -16.47 -3.72
CA CYS A 43 18.25 -15.09 -4.06
C CYS A 43 18.46 -14.17 -2.85
N PHE A 44 17.90 -14.50 -1.68
CA PHE A 44 18.14 -13.80 -0.42
C PHE A 44 19.26 -14.44 0.41
N LYS A 45 19.36 -15.79 0.40
CA LYS A 45 20.49 -16.52 1.02
C LYS A 45 21.84 -16.05 0.48
N LYS A 46 21.97 -15.88 -0.84
CA LYS A 46 23.20 -15.39 -1.49
C LYS A 46 23.58 -13.95 -1.12
N LEU A 47 22.67 -13.21 -0.47
CA LEU A 47 22.89 -11.83 -0.02
C LEU A 47 23.15 -11.72 1.50
N GLN A 48 23.29 -12.84 2.21
CA GLN A 48 23.76 -12.83 3.60
C GLN A 48 25.12 -12.11 3.69
N GLY A 49 25.27 -11.26 4.72
CA GLY A 49 26.46 -10.41 4.90
C GLY A 49 26.61 -9.24 3.92
N LYS A 50 25.70 -9.07 2.94
CA LYS A 50 25.70 -7.87 2.07
C LYS A 50 24.99 -6.70 2.75
N SER A 51 25.25 -5.49 2.27
CA SER A 51 24.62 -4.27 2.78
C SER A 51 23.09 -4.28 2.61
N SER A 52 22.38 -3.60 3.52
CA SER A 52 20.93 -3.45 3.48
C SER A 52 20.45 -2.87 2.15
N TYR A 53 21.20 -1.94 1.55
CA TYR A 53 20.91 -1.40 0.21
C TYR A 53 20.88 -2.48 -0.88
N ARG A 54 21.90 -3.36 -0.93
CA ARG A 54 21.96 -4.41 -1.95
C ARG A 54 20.82 -5.42 -1.77
N LYS A 55 20.46 -5.72 -0.53
CA LYS A 55 19.31 -6.56 -0.21
C LYS A 55 17.99 -5.88 -0.61
N LEU A 56 17.84 -4.59 -0.34
CA LEU A 56 16.66 -3.79 -0.71
C LEU A 56 16.46 -3.75 -2.23
N MET A 57 17.53 -3.56 -3.02
CA MET A 57 17.45 -3.63 -4.48
C MET A 57 16.98 -5.01 -4.97
N ARG A 58 17.44 -6.09 -4.32
CA ARG A 58 16.96 -7.44 -4.64
C ARG A 58 15.51 -7.64 -4.21
N LEU A 59 15.12 -7.14 -3.04
CA LEU A 59 13.75 -7.18 -2.55
C LEU A 59 12.80 -6.46 -3.51
N ARG A 60 13.19 -5.29 -4.02
CA ARG A 60 12.43 -4.60 -5.08
C ARG A 60 12.20 -5.51 -6.26
N GLN A 61 13.27 -6.11 -6.80
CA GLN A 61 13.13 -6.99 -7.95
C GLN A 61 12.24 -8.18 -7.64
N PHE A 62 12.37 -8.78 -6.45
CA PHE A 62 11.50 -9.88 -6.03
C PHE A 62 10.02 -9.47 -5.95
N ILE A 63 9.71 -8.31 -5.37
CA ILE A 63 8.35 -7.79 -5.34
C ILE A 63 7.85 -7.47 -6.75
N MET A 64 8.70 -6.92 -7.63
CA MET A 64 8.35 -6.75 -9.04
C MET A 64 8.08 -8.08 -9.74
N ASP A 65 8.80 -9.15 -9.45
CA ASP A 65 8.61 -10.43 -10.13
C ASP A 65 7.35 -11.16 -9.61
N GLU A 66 7.05 -11.03 -8.32
CA GLU A 66 6.04 -11.85 -7.64
C GLU A 66 4.71 -11.16 -7.35
N PHE A 67 4.67 -9.82 -7.40
CA PHE A 67 3.48 -9.04 -7.08
C PHE A 67 3.17 -8.03 -8.19
N GLU A 68 1.92 -7.98 -8.62
CA GLU A 68 1.34 -6.96 -9.47
C GLU A 68 0.67 -5.85 -8.63
N PHE A 69 0.46 -4.70 -9.25
CA PHE A 69 -0.32 -3.62 -8.65
C PHE A 69 -1.80 -3.87 -8.97
N ASN A 70 -2.62 -4.04 -7.93
CA ASN A 70 -4.06 -4.28 -8.10
C ASN A 70 -4.75 -2.96 -8.48
N LEU A 71 -5.44 -2.96 -9.62
CA LEU A 71 -6.29 -1.87 -10.11
C LEU A 71 -7.76 -2.31 -10.25
N ASP A 72 -8.10 -3.55 -9.88
CA ASP A 72 -9.47 -4.04 -9.87
C ASP A 72 -10.21 -3.46 -8.67
N LEU A 73 -10.89 -2.34 -8.90
CA LEU A 73 -11.66 -1.61 -7.90
C LEU A 73 -12.76 -2.46 -7.25
N GLU A 74 -13.24 -3.52 -7.90
CA GLU A 74 -14.36 -4.33 -7.40
C GLU A 74 -13.89 -5.54 -6.60
N THR A 75 -12.58 -5.73 -6.43
CA THR A 75 -11.97 -6.88 -5.73
C THR A 75 -12.66 -7.19 -4.41
N TRP A 76 -12.93 -6.14 -3.62
CA TRP A 76 -13.46 -6.25 -2.27
C TRP A 76 -14.95 -5.87 -2.18
N GLY A 77 -15.59 -5.72 -3.34
CA GLY A 77 -17.00 -5.35 -3.48
C GLY A 77 -17.25 -3.84 -3.48
N LEU A 78 -18.52 -3.49 -3.32
CA LEU A 78 -19.01 -2.12 -3.40
C LEU A 78 -19.64 -1.69 -2.07
N THR A 79 -19.58 -0.40 -1.78
CA THR A 79 -20.27 0.25 -0.65
C THR A 79 -20.98 1.51 -1.16
N SER A 80 -21.62 2.26 -0.25
CA SER A 80 -22.22 3.55 -0.60
C SER A 80 -21.57 4.70 0.15
N LYS A 81 -21.50 5.88 -0.47
CA LYS A 81 -20.93 7.09 0.14
C LYS A 81 -21.64 7.42 1.45
N ALA A 82 -22.98 7.32 1.47
CA ALA A 82 -23.77 7.55 2.67
C ALA A 82 -23.41 6.59 3.83
N LYS A 83 -23.14 5.32 3.51
CA LYS A 83 -22.78 4.31 4.51
C LYS A 83 -21.41 4.60 5.12
N GLU A 84 -20.41 4.93 4.30
CA GLU A 84 -19.07 5.26 4.80
C GLU A 84 -19.06 6.61 5.55
N LEU A 85 -19.76 7.64 5.06
CA LEU A 85 -19.89 8.91 5.79
C LEU A 85 -20.46 8.71 7.21
N LYS A 86 -21.53 7.93 7.32
CA LYS A 86 -22.16 7.60 8.60
C LYS A 86 -21.23 6.81 9.52
N ARG A 87 -20.40 5.93 8.96
CA ARG A 87 -19.46 5.11 9.73
C ARG A 87 -18.41 5.96 10.45
N PHE A 88 -17.94 7.03 9.81
CA PHE A 88 -16.84 7.86 10.34
C PHE A 88 -17.29 9.23 10.89
N GLU A 89 -18.59 9.54 10.89
CA GLU A 89 -19.15 10.84 11.32
C GLU A 89 -18.72 11.28 12.73
N LYS A 90 -18.41 10.31 13.62
CA LYS A 90 -18.00 10.56 15.02
C LYS A 90 -16.50 10.76 15.19
N SER A 91 -15.70 10.40 14.17
CA SER A 91 -14.24 10.36 14.24
C SER A 91 -13.59 11.48 13.42
N ILE A 92 -14.25 11.93 12.36
CA ILE A 92 -13.75 12.95 11.44
C ILE A 92 -14.93 13.79 10.93
N SER A 93 -14.72 15.08 10.73
CA SER A 93 -15.78 15.97 10.27
C SER A 93 -16.25 15.59 8.85
N HIS A 94 -17.52 15.83 8.53
CA HIS A 94 -18.03 15.59 7.17
C HIS A 94 -17.21 16.32 6.10
N GLY A 95 -16.72 17.53 6.42
CA GLY A 95 -15.88 18.32 5.52
C GLY A 95 -14.52 17.69 5.27
N ASP A 96 -13.95 16.99 6.24
CA ASP A 96 -12.65 16.31 6.09
C ASP A 96 -12.79 14.93 5.45
N ILE A 97 -13.90 14.21 5.70
CA ILE A 97 -14.24 13.00 4.94
C ILE A 97 -14.46 13.34 3.46
N ALA A 98 -15.16 14.44 3.17
CA ALA A 98 -15.41 14.89 1.79
C ALA A 98 -14.14 15.29 1.03
N LYS A 99 -13.07 15.70 1.75
CA LYS A 99 -11.74 15.94 1.17
C LYS A 99 -10.96 14.65 0.90
N SER A 100 -11.42 13.51 1.43
CA SER A 100 -10.79 12.22 1.17
C SER A 100 -11.02 11.82 -0.28
N ASN A 101 -9.97 11.96 -1.09
CA ASN A 101 -9.97 11.55 -2.49
C ASN A 101 -10.22 10.04 -2.65
N ALA A 102 -9.90 9.24 -1.62
CA ALA A 102 -10.13 7.80 -1.56
C ALA A 102 -11.64 7.43 -1.53
N LEU A 103 -12.52 8.23 -0.92
CA LEU A 103 -13.96 7.94 -0.92
C LEU A 103 -14.67 8.37 -2.19
N PHE A 104 -14.28 9.51 -2.73
CA PHE A 104 -15.10 10.23 -3.71
C PHE A 104 -14.50 10.27 -5.11
N GLY A 105 -13.41 9.54 -5.35
CA GLY A 105 -12.88 9.35 -6.70
C GLY A 105 -12.12 10.56 -7.22
N TYR A 106 -11.23 11.15 -6.42
CA TYR A 106 -10.28 12.18 -6.90
C TYR A 106 -10.95 13.37 -7.62
N HIS A 107 -11.87 14.05 -6.94
CA HIS A 107 -12.44 15.30 -7.47
C HIS A 107 -11.63 16.56 -7.07
N GLY A 108 -10.63 16.44 -6.18
CA GLY A 108 -10.20 17.55 -5.34
C GLY A 108 -8.83 18.18 -5.54
N ASP A 109 -7.92 17.67 -6.37
CA ASP A 109 -6.51 18.15 -6.34
C ASP A 109 -6.04 18.88 -7.61
N LYS A 110 -5.89 20.21 -7.50
CA LYS A 110 -5.56 21.14 -8.60
C LYS A 110 -4.26 20.84 -9.35
N TYR A 111 -3.36 20.09 -8.71
CA TYR A 111 -2.03 19.79 -9.23
C TYR A 111 -1.94 18.48 -10.02
N TYR A 112 -2.99 17.65 -9.98
CA TYR A 112 -3.02 16.38 -10.70
C TYR A 112 -3.93 16.38 -11.94
N PHE A 113 -4.68 17.46 -12.22
CA PHE A 113 -5.64 17.52 -13.33
C PHE A 113 -5.04 17.42 -14.74
N ASP A 114 -3.71 17.46 -14.89
CA ASP A 114 -3.07 17.17 -16.18
C ASP A 114 -2.99 15.65 -16.47
N VAL A 115 -3.15 14.82 -15.44
CA VAL A 115 -3.24 13.36 -15.57
C VAL A 115 -4.69 12.99 -15.28
N ASP A 116 -5.41 12.46 -16.27
CA ASP A 116 -6.81 12.00 -16.14
C ASP A 116 -6.89 10.76 -15.22
N ILE A 117 -6.62 10.97 -13.92
CA ILE A 117 -6.48 9.93 -12.89
C ILE A 117 -7.78 9.15 -12.77
N ARG A 118 -8.93 9.81 -12.85
CA ARG A 118 -10.21 9.11 -12.79
C ARG A 118 -10.33 8.08 -13.88
N ARG A 119 -10.00 8.44 -15.12
CA ARG A 119 -9.99 7.48 -16.23
C ARG A 119 -8.87 6.45 -16.11
N HIS A 120 -7.70 6.86 -15.64
CA HIS A 120 -6.55 5.96 -15.44
C HIS A 120 -6.87 4.82 -14.46
N PHE A 121 -7.57 5.14 -13.38
CA PHE A 121 -7.99 4.18 -12.35
C PHE A 121 -9.40 3.60 -12.60
N GLY A 122 -10.10 3.98 -13.67
CA GLY A 122 -11.45 3.48 -13.99
C GLY A 122 -12.56 3.98 -13.05
N LEU A 123 -12.31 5.10 -12.35
CA LEU A 123 -13.24 5.74 -11.41
C LEU A 123 -14.33 6.55 -12.10
N ASP A 124 -14.15 6.84 -13.38
CA ASP A 124 -15.18 7.42 -14.25
C ASP A 124 -16.46 6.58 -14.30
N LYS A 125 -16.37 5.27 -14.05
CA LYS A 125 -17.51 4.35 -13.95
C LYS A 125 -18.36 4.53 -12.68
N TYR A 126 -17.86 5.24 -11.68
CA TYR A 126 -18.54 5.46 -10.40
C TYR A 126 -18.93 6.94 -10.25
N ASP A 127 -20.01 7.34 -10.91
CA ASP A 127 -20.63 8.66 -10.81
C ASP A 127 -21.81 8.72 -9.83
N SER A 128 -22.25 7.56 -9.32
CA SER A 128 -23.39 7.41 -8.41
C SER A 128 -23.02 7.46 -6.92
N ASP A 129 -23.98 7.12 -6.04
CA ASP A 129 -23.74 6.93 -4.60
C ASP A 129 -22.94 5.66 -4.28
N ILE A 130 -22.86 4.72 -5.24
CA ILE A 130 -22.12 3.47 -5.11
C ILE A 130 -20.65 3.69 -5.47
N ILE A 131 -19.77 3.26 -4.58
CA ILE A 131 -18.31 3.36 -4.72
C ILE A 131 -17.67 2.02 -4.41
N PRO A 132 -16.46 1.74 -4.93
CA PRO A 132 -15.74 0.54 -4.55
C PRO A 132 -15.32 0.57 -3.08
N TYR A 133 -15.31 -0.59 -2.43
CA TYR A 133 -14.84 -0.75 -1.06
C TYR A 133 -13.35 -1.12 -1.06
N TRP A 134 -12.46 -0.23 -0.63
CA TRP A 134 -11.01 -0.41 -0.82
C TRP A 134 -10.40 -1.05 0.42
N LYS A 135 -10.28 -2.37 0.44
CA LYS A 135 -9.72 -3.11 1.59
C LYS A 135 -8.22 -3.28 1.43
N THR A 136 -7.46 -3.03 2.49
CA THR A 136 -6.04 -3.40 2.48
C THR A 136 -5.82 -4.90 2.60
N GLU A 137 -4.67 -5.33 2.09
CA GLU A 137 -4.30 -6.73 1.99
C GLU A 137 -3.06 -7.03 2.84
N THR A 138 -3.16 -8.04 3.71
CA THR A 138 -1.95 -8.71 4.23
C THR A 138 -1.31 -9.53 3.13
N VAL A 139 -0.05 -9.94 3.32
CA VAL A 139 0.67 -10.77 2.34
C VAL A 139 -0.05 -12.09 2.01
N GLU A 140 -0.84 -12.66 2.92
CA GLU A 140 -1.71 -13.81 2.65
C GLU A 140 -2.80 -13.47 1.62
N ALA A 141 -3.53 -12.38 1.86
CA ALA A 141 -4.56 -11.90 0.94
C ALA A 141 -3.95 -11.53 -0.42
N MET A 142 -2.79 -10.88 -0.43
CA MET A 142 -2.07 -10.55 -1.65
C MET A 142 -1.70 -11.81 -2.46
N ASN A 143 -1.24 -12.87 -1.79
CA ASN A 143 -0.91 -14.13 -2.46
C ASN A 143 -2.12 -14.86 -3.03
N ALA A 144 -3.30 -14.70 -2.41
CA ALA A 144 -4.53 -15.35 -2.86
C ALA A 144 -4.98 -14.87 -4.25
N PHE A 145 -4.54 -13.68 -4.71
CA PHE A 145 -4.83 -13.20 -6.07
C PHE A 145 -4.36 -14.16 -7.16
N ARG A 146 -3.34 -14.99 -6.92
CA ARG A 146 -2.91 -16.04 -7.87
C ARG A 146 -4.02 -17.04 -8.22
N LEU A 147 -5.05 -17.13 -7.38
CA LEU A 147 -6.21 -18.01 -7.55
C LEU A 147 -7.39 -17.30 -8.24
N LYS A 148 -7.32 -15.97 -8.44
CA LYS A 148 -8.37 -15.18 -9.10
C LYS A 148 -8.11 -15.13 -10.61
N GLU A 149 -9.17 -15.29 -11.39
CA GLU A 149 -9.10 -15.18 -12.84
C GLU A 149 -8.52 -13.82 -13.27
N GLY A 150 -7.65 -13.83 -14.29
CA GLY A 150 -6.97 -12.64 -14.78
C GLY A 150 -5.62 -12.33 -14.11
N TYR A 151 -5.34 -12.92 -12.95
CA TYR A 151 -4.08 -12.72 -12.24
C TYR A 151 -3.11 -13.89 -12.46
N ARG A 152 -1.85 -13.58 -12.78
CA ARG A 152 -0.78 -14.57 -12.93
C ARG A 152 0.12 -14.64 -11.70
N THR A 153 0.20 -13.56 -10.96
CA THR A 153 1.05 -13.39 -9.78
C THR A 153 0.21 -12.94 -8.59
N ALA A 154 0.84 -12.75 -7.43
CA ALA A 154 0.16 -12.11 -6.31
C ALA A 154 -0.16 -10.65 -6.67
N ALA A 155 -1.05 -9.98 -5.94
CA ALA A 155 -1.34 -8.58 -6.20
C ALA A 155 -1.70 -7.84 -4.92
N GLY A 156 -1.61 -6.52 -4.95
CA GLY A 156 -2.11 -5.67 -3.87
C GLY A 156 -2.11 -4.20 -4.25
N GLU A 157 -2.85 -3.42 -3.48
CA GLU A 157 -2.96 -1.97 -3.64
C GLU A 157 -1.73 -1.24 -3.07
N CYS A 158 -1.71 0.09 -3.18
CA CYS A 158 -0.53 0.87 -2.83
C CYS A 158 -0.17 0.77 -1.33
N VAL A 159 -1.19 0.79 -0.48
CA VAL A 159 -1.06 0.63 0.97
C VAL A 159 -0.49 -0.76 1.29
N SER A 160 -1.04 -1.81 0.67
CA SER A 160 -0.62 -3.20 0.89
C SER A 160 0.82 -3.43 0.44
N LEU A 161 1.22 -2.88 -0.72
CA LEU A 161 2.61 -2.92 -1.18
C LEU A 161 3.55 -2.16 -0.24
N ALA A 162 3.16 -0.99 0.25
CA ALA A 162 3.96 -0.24 1.22
C ALA A 162 4.15 -1.01 2.53
N ALA A 163 3.11 -1.65 3.03
CA ALA A 163 3.22 -2.51 4.22
C ALA A 163 4.09 -3.75 3.96
N LEU A 164 3.98 -4.37 2.78
CA LEU A 164 4.79 -5.50 2.36
C LEU A 164 6.28 -5.13 2.31
N TYR A 165 6.60 -3.98 1.69
CA TYR A 165 7.98 -3.48 1.61
C TYR A 165 8.57 -3.23 2.99
N ALA A 166 7.82 -2.59 3.90
CA ALA A 166 8.30 -2.35 5.27
C ALA A 166 8.59 -3.66 6.01
N ALA A 167 7.65 -4.60 6.02
CA ALA A 167 7.81 -5.88 6.70
C ALA A 167 8.96 -6.72 6.09
N ALA A 168 9.06 -6.77 4.76
CA ALA A 168 10.12 -7.50 4.08
C ALA A 168 11.50 -6.83 4.24
N ALA A 169 11.58 -5.51 4.24
CA ALA A 169 12.84 -4.81 4.54
C ALA A 169 13.35 -5.16 5.94
N PHE A 170 12.46 -5.20 6.93
CA PHE A 170 12.81 -5.65 8.27
C PHE A 170 13.29 -7.13 8.27
N ILE A 171 12.49 -8.04 7.72
CA ILE A 171 12.74 -9.49 7.82
C ILE A 171 13.89 -9.96 6.92
N VAL A 172 13.81 -9.70 5.62
CA VAL A 172 14.76 -10.25 4.64
C VAL A 172 15.97 -9.36 4.42
N CYS A 173 15.82 -8.04 4.58
CA CYS A 173 16.96 -7.12 4.45
C CYS A 173 17.70 -6.91 5.78
N SER A 174 17.09 -7.28 6.92
CA SER A 174 17.62 -7.03 8.26
C SER A 174 17.80 -5.53 8.54
N MET A 175 16.91 -4.71 7.97
CA MET A 175 16.90 -3.28 8.20
C MET A 175 16.25 -3.01 9.57
N PRO A 176 16.87 -2.19 10.45
CA PRO A 176 16.24 -1.73 11.68
C PRO A 176 14.89 -1.06 11.42
N LEU A 177 13.93 -1.24 12.32
CA LEU A 177 12.60 -0.59 12.17
C LEU A 177 12.71 0.95 12.25
N GLU A 178 13.69 1.46 12.99
CA GLU A 178 13.99 2.90 13.10
C GLU A 178 14.47 3.54 11.78
N ASP A 179 14.91 2.72 10.82
CA ASP A 179 15.31 3.17 9.49
C ASP A 179 14.17 3.04 8.45
N ILE A 180 12.97 2.61 8.87
CA ILE A 180 11.81 2.36 7.99
C ILE A 180 10.67 3.32 8.35
N TYR A 181 10.41 4.28 7.47
CA TYR A 181 9.37 5.28 7.65
C TYR A 181 8.19 5.01 6.73
N MET A 182 6.99 4.99 7.31
CA MET A 182 5.74 4.93 6.54
C MET A 182 5.33 6.34 6.14
N VAL A 183 5.11 6.57 4.85
CA VAL A 183 4.66 7.86 4.31
C VAL A 183 3.28 7.65 3.69
N LEU A 184 2.27 8.23 4.32
CA LEU A 184 0.88 8.11 3.93
C LEU A 184 0.36 9.48 3.52
N THR A 185 -0.18 9.56 2.32
CA THR A 185 -0.93 10.72 1.83
C THR A 185 -2.34 10.28 1.50
N PRO A 186 -3.31 11.21 1.38
CA PRO A 186 -4.68 10.88 0.97
C PRO A 186 -4.78 10.24 -0.43
N LEU A 187 -3.67 10.23 -1.20
CA LEU A 187 -3.61 9.77 -2.58
C LEU A 187 -2.75 8.51 -2.76
N HIS A 188 -1.75 8.32 -1.91
CA HIS A 188 -0.74 7.29 -2.09
C HIS A 188 -0.05 6.94 -0.79
N SER A 189 0.33 5.67 -0.67
CA SER A 189 1.11 5.13 0.44
C SER A 189 2.42 4.56 -0.04
N GLN A 190 3.49 4.91 0.67
CA GLN A 190 4.85 4.54 0.34
C GLN A 190 5.74 4.45 1.59
N ASN A 191 6.99 4.07 1.39
CA ASN A 191 8.02 3.98 2.42
C ASN A 191 9.15 4.93 2.10
N PHE A 192 9.76 5.49 3.13
CA PHE A 192 11.09 6.06 3.07
C PHE A 192 12.04 5.19 3.90
N PHE A 193 13.10 4.71 3.27
CA PHE A 193 14.16 3.95 3.94
C PHE A 193 15.36 4.87 4.17
N ASP A 194 15.74 5.07 5.42
CA ASP A 194 16.87 5.89 5.82
C ASP A 194 18.18 5.11 5.66
N ILE A 195 18.53 4.86 4.41
CA ILE A 195 19.78 4.21 4.02
C ILE A 195 20.44 5.02 2.91
N GLN A 196 21.77 5.12 2.96
CA GLN A 196 22.54 5.97 2.04
C GLN A 196 22.03 7.42 2.09
N ASP A 197 21.55 7.95 0.96
CA ASP A 197 20.97 9.30 0.82
C ASP A 197 19.42 9.28 0.82
N GLY A 198 18.81 8.16 1.22
CA GLY A 198 17.37 7.95 1.23
C GLY A 198 16.85 7.22 -0.01
N VAL A 199 15.91 6.29 0.21
CA VAL A 199 15.22 5.54 -0.84
C VAL A 199 13.72 5.53 -0.58
N LEU A 200 12.93 5.96 -1.58
CA LEU A 200 11.47 5.89 -1.55
C LEU A 200 10.96 4.64 -2.26
N THR A 201 9.89 4.03 -1.76
CA THR A 201 9.07 3.11 -2.58
C THR A 201 8.04 3.92 -3.37
N ASN A 202 7.60 3.39 -4.51
CA ASN A 202 6.40 3.85 -5.21
C ASN A 202 5.80 2.62 -5.88
N ASN A 203 4.80 2.01 -5.23
CA ASN A 203 4.27 0.71 -5.60
C ASN A 203 5.40 -0.31 -5.84
N ARG A 204 5.60 -0.72 -7.09
CA ARG A 204 6.61 -1.71 -7.50
C ARG A 204 7.99 -1.11 -7.82
N ARG A 205 8.19 0.20 -7.62
CA ARG A 205 9.45 0.90 -7.92
C ARG A 205 10.16 1.35 -6.64
N LEU A 206 11.47 1.54 -6.75
CA LEU A 206 12.27 2.31 -5.79
C LEU A 206 12.80 3.55 -6.47
N VAL A 207 12.77 4.67 -5.76
CA VAL A 207 13.25 5.97 -6.22
C VAL A 207 14.35 6.42 -5.29
N THR A 208 15.57 6.55 -5.81
CA THR A 208 16.69 7.11 -5.06
C THR A 208 16.74 8.63 -5.26
N LYS A 209 17.48 9.33 -4.40
CA LYS A 209 17.75 10.76 -4.55
C LYS A 209 18.26 11.12 -5.97
N THR A 210 19.21 10.35 -6.49
CA THR A 210 19.76 10.56 -7.84
C THR A 210 18.70 10.40 -8.93
N MET A 211 17.80 9.40 -8.81
CA MET A 211 16.70 9.23 -9.77
C MET A 211 15.74 10.42 -9.72
N TRP A 212 15.43 10.92 -8.52
CA TRP A 212 14.56 12.07 -8.32
C TRP A 212 15.08 13.33 -9.04
N PHE A 213 16.39 13.62 -8.91
CA PHE A 213 16.98 14.81 -9.54
C PHE A 213 17.25 14.67 -11.04
N ASN A 214 17.30 13.44 -11.57
CA ASN A 214 17.56 13.20 -12.99
C ASN A 214 16.28 13.10 -13.84
N GLY A 215 15.11 13.44 -13.30
CA GLY A 215 13.86 13.55 -14.06
C GLY A 215 13.32 12.22 -14.57
N THR A 216 12.98 11.30 -13.66
CA THR A 216 12.22 10.08 -13.98
C THR A 216 10.89 10.37 -14.65
#